data_AF-A0A2W2LPQ2-F1
#
_entry.id   AF-A0A2W2LPQ2-F1
#
_cell.length_a   1.000
_cell.length_b   1.000
_cell.length_c   1.000
_cell.angle_alpha   90.00
_cell.angle_beta   90.00
_cell.angle_gamma   90.00
#
_symmetry.space_group_name_H-M   'P 1'
#
loop_
_entity.id
_entity.type
_entity.pdbx_description
1 polymer ?
#
loop_
_entity_poly.entity_id
_entity_poly.type
_entity_poly.pdbx_seq_one_letter_code
_entity_poly.pdbx_strand_id
1 'polypeptide(L)'
;MKTRPGSPPHGKGPGPSARAAGLPPPAERGATVIPDRVVARIAAQAARTVQSRRTDPVRLHLTMDLPYPTDIPHVCERIQRDVAERVAQLTGLQVGEVTLTVRRLVTAATNRGRVR
;
A
#
# COMPACT_ATOMS: atom_id res chain seq x y z
N MET A 1 -7.19 -2.87 99.32
CA MET A 1 -6.63 -1.78 98.49
C MET A 1 -6.13 -2.39 97.20
N LYS A 2 -6.42 -1.74 96.05
CA LYS A 2 -5.96 -2.02 94.67
C LYS A 2 -6.66 -3.12 93.85
N THR A 3 -7.51 -2.60 92.97
CA THR A 3 -8.05 -3.05 91.69
C THR A 3 -7.03 -3.59 90.68
N ARG A 4 -7.48 -4.45 89.75
CA ARG A 4 -7.25 -4.22 88.30
C ARG A 4 -8.34 -4.88 87.43
N PRO A 5 -8.99 -4.14 86.52
CA PRO A 5 -9.96 -4.67 85.56
C PRO A 5 -9.36 -4.82 84.15
N GLY A 6 -10.06 -5.60 83.31
CA GLY A 6 -10.18 -5.33 81.88
C GLY A 6 -9.35 -6.20 80.93
N SER A 7 -9.99 -7.22 80.36
CA SER A 7 -9.56 -7.83 79.09
C SER A 7 -9.94 -6.91 77.93
N PRO A 8 -9.07 -6.67 76.93
CA PRO A 8 -9.42 -5.90 75.75
C PRO A 8 -10.18 -6.75 74.71
N PRO A 9 -11.15 -6.18 73.98
CA PRO A 9 -11.79 -6.84 72.85
C PRO A 9 -10.84 -6.88 71.65
N HIS A 10 -10.92 -7.98 70.89
CA HIS A 10 -10.15 -8.20 69.68
C HIS A 10 -10.47 -7.10 68.65
N GLY A 11 -9.44 -6.34 68.28
CA GLY A 11 -9.51 -5.38 67.18
C GLY A 11 -9.81 -6.11 65.89
N LYS A 12 -11.01 -5.93 65.37
CA LYS A 12 -11.39 -6.29 64.00
C LYS A 12 -10.44 -5.53 63.07
N GLY A 13 -9.53 -6.25 62.42
CA GLY A 13 -8.64 -5.67 61.41
C GLY A 13 -9.45 -4.89 60.37
N PRO A 14 -8.93 -3.75 59.88
CA PRO A 14 -9.65 -2.95 58.89
C PRO A 14 -9.93 -3.82 57.67
N GLY A 15 -11.20 -3.90 57.28
CA GLY A 15 -11.62 -4.61 56.08
C GLY A 15 -10.86 -4.10 54.85
N PRO A 16 -10.78 -4.89 53.77
CA PRO A 16 -10.07 -4.50 52.56
C PRO A 16 -10.54 -3.12 52.11
N SER A 17 -9.56 -2.22 51.98
CA SER A 17 -9.71 -0.82 51.61
C SER A 17 -10.78 -0.63 50.52
N ALA A 18 -11.81 0.16 50.83
CA ALA A 18 -12.91 0.52 49.94
C ALA A 18 -12.48 1.17 48.59
N ARG A 19 -11.18 1.42 48.39
CA ARG A 19 -10.59 1.85 47.10
C ARG A 19 -10.50 0.75 46.05
N ALA A 20 -10.54 -0.54 46.43
CA ALA A 20 -10.47 -1.65 45.47
C ALA A 20 -11.84 -2.06 44.89
N ALA A 21 -12.95 -1.62 45.50
CA ALA A 21 -14.30 -2.09 45.17
C ALA A 21 -14.91 -1.47 43.89
N GLY A 22 -14.25 -0.48 43.29
CA GLY A 22 -14.71 0.21 42.07
C GLY A 22 -13.86 -0.04 40.83
N LEU A 23 -12.82 -0.89 40.91
CA LEU A 23 -11.95 -1.19 39.79
C LEU A 23 -12.41 -2.47 39.08
N PRO A 24 -12.49 -2.48 37.74
CA PRO A 24 -12.87 -3.68 37.00
C PRO A 24 -11.92 -4.85 37.30
N PRO A 25 -12.37 -6.11 37.12
CA PRO A 25 -11.55 -7.30 37.27
C PRO A 25 -10.17 -7.16 36.60
N PRO A 26 -9.10 -7.78 37.13
CA PRO A 26 -7.76 -7.70 36.51
C PRO A 26 -7.74 -8.08 35.03
N ALA A 27 -8.61 -9.02 34.62
CA ALA A 27 -8.76 -9.45 33.22
C ALA A 27 -9.39 -8.38 32.31
N GLU A 28 -10.10 -7.41 32.87
CA GLU A 28 -10.77 -6.32 32.15
C GLU A 28 -10.00 -5.00 32.22
N ARG A 29 -9.00 -4.90 33.12
CA ARG A 29 -8.11 -3.75 33.19
C ARG A 29 -7.21 -3.71 31.95
N GLY A 30 -7.42 -2.71 31.11
CA GLY A 30 -6.69 -2.54 29.84
C GLY A 30 -7.47 -3.01 28.61
N ALA A 31 -8.66 -3.61 28.79
CA ALA A 31 -9.55 -3.91 27.68
C ALA A 31 -10.04 -2.60 27.05
N THR A 32 -9.58 -2.30 25.83
CA THR A 32 -10.01 -1.13 25.07
C THR A 32 -10.96 -1.59 23.98
N VAL A 33 -12.23 -1.20 24.08
CA VAL A 33 -13.21 -1.44 23.02
C VAL A 33 -13.04 -0.37 21.95
N ILE A 34 -12.65 -0.80 20.74
CA ILE A 34 -12.53 0.08 19.59
C ILE A 34 -13.90 0.20 18.92
N PRO A 35 -14.51 1.40 18.85
CA PRO A 35 -15.79 1.55 18.17
C PRO A 35 -15.66 1.27 16.66
N ASP A 36 -16.66 0.65 16.04
CA ASP A 36 -16.67 0.31 14.60
C ASP A 36 -16.33 1.49 13.69
N ARG A 37 -16.78 2.70 14.03
CA ARG A 37 -16.45 3.93 13.28
C ARG A 37 -14.94 4.19 13.19
N VAL A 38 -14.17 3.80 14.21
CA VAL A 38 -12.71 3.97 14.23
C VAL A 38 -12.07 2.95 13.29
N VAL A 39 -12.52 1.69 13.35
CA VAL A 39 -12.09 0.64 12.42
C VAL A 39 -12.39 1.06 10.98
N ALA A 40 -13.60 1.56 10.71
CA ALA A 40 -13.98 2.06 9.39
C ALA A 40 -13.10 3.24 8.91
N ARG A 41 -12.75 4.18 9.79
CA ARG A 41 -11.86 5.30 9.45
C ARG A 41 -10.43 4.84 9.17
N ILE A 42 -9.90 3.91 9.96
CA ILE A 42 -8.57 3.33 9.74
C ILE A 42 -8.55 2.53 8.44
N ALA A 43 -9.57 1.72 8.18
CA ALA A 43 -9.70 0.98 6.93
C ALA A 43 -9.76 1.92 5.71
N ALA A 44 -10.57 2.99 5.79
CA ALA A 44 -10.65 4.00 4.73
C ALA A 44 -9.31 4.73 4.53
N GLN A 45 -8.58 5.04 5.60
CA GLN A 45 -7.26 5.67 5.51
C GLN A 45 -6.23 4.73 4.90
N ALA A 46 -6.21 3.46 5.32
CA ALA A 46 -5.33 2.45 4.76
C ALA A 46 -5.58 2.24 3.26
N ALA A 47 -6.85 2.17 2.84
CA ALA A 47 -7.22 2.07 1.44
C ALA A 47 -6.69 3.25 0.61
N ARG A 48 -6.79 4.50 1.11
CA ARG A 48 -6.23 5.68 0.42
C ARG A 48 -4.71 5.63 0.29
N THR A 49 -3.98 5.19 1.31
CA THR A 49 -2.51 5.06 1.27
C THR A 49 -2.06 3.98 0.29
N VAL A 50 -2.79 2.87 0.19
CA VAL A 50 -2.51 1.82 -0.81
C VAL A 50 -2.86 2.29 -2.22
N GLN A 51 -3.95 3.03 -2.39
CA GLN A 51 -4.34 3.60 -3.68
C GLN A 51 -3.32 4.63 -4.19
N SER A 52 -2.71 5.43 -3.31
CA SER A 52 -1.66 6.40 -3.68
C SER A 52 -0.30 5.75 -3.92
N ARG A 53 -0.04 4.58 -3.31
CA ARG A 53 1.11 3.72 -3.65
C ARG A 53 0.92 2.93 -4.95
N ARG A 54 -0.31 2.85 -5.47
CA ARG A 54 -0.53 2.39 -6.85
C ARG A 54 0.03 3.48 -7.74
N THR A 55 1.30 3.31 -8.10
CA THR A 55 2.05 4.22 -8.98
C THR A 55 1.15 4.55 -10.15
N ASP A 56 0.82 5.83 -10.35
CA ASP A 56 0.05 6.22 -11.53
C ASP A 56 0.82 5.71 -12.76
N PRO A 57 0.21 4.87 -13.62
CA PRO A 57 0.91 4.36 -14.78
C PRO A 57 1.45 5.53 -15.61
N VAL A 58 2.75 5.46 -15.91
CA VAL A 58 3.39 6.46 -16.77
C VAL A 58 2.84 6.28 -18.19
N ARG A 59 2.42 7.39 -18.79
CA ARG A 59 2.02 7.47 -20.20
C ARG A 59 3.19 7.98 -21.03
N LEU A 60 3.57 7.23 -22.07
CA LEU A 60 4.68 7.59 -22.96
C LEU A 60 4.16 7.90 -24.35
N HIS A 61 4.57 9.04 -24.91
CA HIS A 61 4.27 9.42 -26.29
C HIS A 61 5.58 9.53 -27.07
N LEU A 62 5.71 8.75 -28.15
CA LEU A 62 6.92 8.68 -28.97
C LEU A 62 6.60 9.01 -30.42
N THR A 63 7.26 10.01 -30.97
CA THR A 63 7.16 10.36 -32.38
C THR A 63 8.40 9.88 -33.12
N MET A 64 8.23 9.08 -34.18
CA MET A 64 9.37 8.48 -34.90
C MET A 64 9.12 8.31 -36.40
N ASP A 65 10.21 8.10 -37.12
CA ASP A 65 10.21 7.68 -38.51
C ASP A 65 10.39 6.18 -38.58
N LEU A 66 9.61 5.48 -39.42
CA LEU A 66 9.75 4.04 -39.61
C LEU A 66 10.26 3.71 -41.02
N PRO A 67 11.14 2.72 -41.17
CA PRO A 67 11.60 2.28 -42.48
C PRO A 67 10.48 1.57 -43.25
N TYR A 68 10.48 1.69 -44.59
CA TYR A 68 9.60 0.97 -45.50
C TYR A 68 10.42 0.26 -46.61
N PRO A 69 10.10 -0.98 -46.99
CA PRO A 69 9.00 -1.81 -46.47
C PRO A 69 9.32 -2.44 -45.12
N THR A 70 8.37 -2.36 -44.18
CA THR A 70 8.39 -3.10 -42.91
C THR A 70 6.97 -3.46 -42.50
N ASP A 71 6.82 -4.47 -41.65
CA ASP A 71 5.54 -4.80 -41.01
C ASP A 71 5.28 -3.79 -39.88
N ILE A 72 4.62 -2.68 -40.22
CA ILE A 72 4.40 -1.55 -39.31
C ILE A 72 3.67 -2.01 -38.03
N PRO A 73 2.56 -2.76 -38.08
CA PRO A 73 1.92 -3.30 -36.87
C PRO A 73 2.89 -4.07 -35.98
N HIS A 74 3.63 -5.03 -36.54
CA HIS A 74 4.53 -5.87 -35.76
C HIS A 74 5.70 -5.08 -35.14
N VAL A 75 6.27 -4.13 -35.89
CA VAL A 75 7.34 -3.26 -35.39
C VAL A 75 6.83 -2.34 -34.29
N CYS A 76 5.65 -1.75 -34.44
CA CYS A 76 5.04 -0.92 -33.41
C CYS A 76 4.78 -1.70 -32.12
N GLU A 77 4.20 -2.90 -32.20
CA GLU A 77 3.97 -3.77 -31.04
C GLU A 77 5.28 -4.13 -30.32
N ARG A 78 6.32 -4.48 -31.10
CA ARG A 78 7.65 -4.76 -30.56
C ARG A 78 8.23 -3.54 -29.84
N ILE A 79 8.14 -2.35 -30.45
CA ILE A 79 8.63 -1.10 -29.85
C ILE A 79 7.86 -0.77 -28.55
N GLN A 80 6.53 -0.91 -28.53
CA GLN A 80 5.73 -0.68 -27.32
C GLN A 80 6.18 -1.56 -26.17
N ARG A 81 6.40 -2.85 -26.44
CA ARG A 81 6.89 -3.83 -25.46
C ARG A 81 8.28 -3.49 -24.97
N ASP A 82 9.23 -3.31 -25.89
CA ASP A 82 10.64 -3.07 -25.55
C ASP A 82 10.80 -1.78 -24.74
N VAL A 83 10.07 -0.71 -25.11
CA VAL A 83 10.13 0.57 -24.37
C VAL A 83 9.51 0.42 -22.98
N ALA A 84 8.34 -0.21 -22.87
CA ALA A 84 7.71 -0.41 -21.56
C ALA A 84 8.61 -1.22 -20.61
N GLU A 85 9.21 -2.30 -21.12
CA GLU A 85 10.14 -3.13 -20.36
C GLU A 85 11.40 -2.36 -19.98
N ARG A 86 12.02 -1.66 -20.93
CA ARG A 86 13.27 -0.93 -20.69
C ARG A 86 13.09 0.22 -19.70
N VAL A 87 11.98 0.95 -19.78
CA VAL A 87 11.67 2.03 -18.83
C VAL A 87 11.43 1.46 -17.44
N ALA A 88 10.71 0.35 -17.32
CA ALA A 88 10.51 -0.33 -16.04
C ALA A 88 11.85 -0.80 -15.42
N GLN A 89 12.74 -1.39 -16.23
CA GLN A 89 14.06 -1.83 -15.77
C GLN A 89 14.94 -0.67 -15.30
N LEU A 90 14.95 0.45 -16.02
CA LEU A 90 15.85 1.58 -15.73
C LEU A 90 15.35 2.51 -14.63
N THR A 91 14.03 2.69 -14.51
CA THR A 91 13.43 3.70 -13.62
C THR A 91 12.62 3.10 -12.48
N GLY A 92 12.25 1.81 -12.56
CA GLY A 92 11.32 1.18 -11.63
C GLY A 92 9.86 1.61 -11.80
N LEU A 93 9.55 2.50 -12.75
CA LEU A 93 8.21 2.98 -13.02
C LEU A 93 7.43 2.00 -13.91
N GLN A 94 6.15 1.80 -13.59
CA GLN A 94 5.25 0.99 -14.42
C GLN A 94 4.67 1.86 -15.54
N VAL A 95 4.86 1.46 -16.79
CA VAL A 95 4.30 2.12 -17.97
C VAL A 95 2.96 1.49 -18.30
N GLY A 96 1.87 2.27 -18.24
CA GLY A 96 0.52 1.74 -18.54
C GLY A 96 0.05 2.00 -19.96
N GLU A 97 0.66 2.96 -20.67
CA GLU A 97 0.29 3.28 -22.05
C GLU A 97 1.50 3.79 -22.82
N VAL A 98 1.70 3.27 -24.03
CA VAL A 98 2.73 3.72 -24.98
C VAL A 98 2.07 4.07 -26.31
N THR A 99 1.93 5.36 -26.58
CA THR A 99 1.40 5.87 -27.85
C THR A 99 2.55 6.11 -28.83
N LEU A 100 2.50 5.46 -29.99
CA LEU A 100 3.44 5.65 -31.08
C LEU A 100 2.83 6.52 -32.18
N THR A 101 3.56 7.55 -32.60
CA THR A 101 3.18 8.38 -33.75
C THR A 101 4.25 8.27 -34.82
N VAL A 102 3.89 7.62 -35.93
CA VAL A 102 4.75 7.49 -37.10
C VAL A 102 4.58 8.74 -37.96
N ARG A 103 5.58 9.63 -37.94
CA ARG A 103 5.50 10.90 -38.69
C ARG A 103 5.85 10.72 -40.17
N ARG A 104 6.73 9.78 -40.49
CA ARG A 104 7.19 9.52 -41.86
C ARG A 104 7.59 8.05 -42.03
N LEU A 105 7.24 7.50 -43.19
CA LEU A 105 7.81 6.25 -43.66
C LEU A 105 9.02 6.55 -44.55
N VAL A 106 10.19 6.09 -44.14
CA VAL A 106 11.46 6.31 -44.83
C VAL A 106 11.74 5.09 -45.68
N THR A 107 11.83 5.24 -47.00
CA THR A 107 12.22 4.13 -47.88
C THR A 107 13.62 3.66 -47.51
N ALA A 108 13.73 2.44 -47.00
CA ALA A 108 15.03 1.80 -46.84
C ALA A 108 15.59 1.54 -48.24
N ALA A 109 16.87 1.87 -48.47
CA ALA A 109 17.55 1.43 -49.67
C ALA A 109 17.57 -0.10 -49.64
N THR A 110 16.64 -0.73 -50.38
CA THR A 110 16.45 -2.17 -50.39
C THR A 110 17.77 -2.85 -50.72
N ASN A 111 18.39 -3.52 -49.74
CA ASN A 111 19.39 -4.51 -50.08
C ASN A 111 18.61 -5.66 -50.73
N ARG A 112 18.76 -5.80 -52.05
CA ARG A 112 17.99 -6.65 -52.97
C ARG A 112 18.15 -8.13 -52.60
N GLY A 113 17.43 -8.55 -51.55
CA GLY A 113 17.33 -9.93 -51.09
C GLY A 113 16.19 -10.64 -51.80
N ARG A 114 16.54 -11.68 -52.56
CA ARG A 114 15.68 -12.52 -53.41
C ARG A 114 14.42 -13.01 -52.70
N VAL A 115 13.28 -12.85 -53.37
CA VAL A 115 12.04 -13.58 -53.07
C VAL A 115 12.23 -15.04 -53.50
N ARG A 116 12.00 -15.99 -52.59
CA ARG A 116 11.82 -17.43 -52.88
C ARG A 116 10.37 -17.80 -52.60
#